data_AF-X5Z8I5-F1
#
_entry.id   AF-X5Z8I5-F1
#
_cell.length_a   1.000
_cell.length_b   1.000
_cell.length_c   1.000
_cell.angle_alpha   90.00
_cell.angle_beta   90.00
_cell.angle_gamma   90.00
#
_symmetry.space_group_name_H-M   'P 1'
#
loop_
_entity.id
_entity.type
_entity.pdbx_description
1 polymer ?
#
loop_
_entity_poly.entity_id
_entity_poly.type
_entity_poly.pdbx_seq_one_letter_code
_entity_poly.pdbx_strand_id
1 'polypeptide(L)'
;MEAVQSPWQTAAILIARLTLAAMFAMGAAFKFMDMNMTAGYIAAAGFPFPLFLAWCAAILETLLVIALLTGAFFTPAALVAAVYVVFLGFAFHGPSHWAGNQAEFGAFMSHFPFAAGLLFAAVHGPGSVLASKLGRG
;
A
#
# COMPACT_ATOMS: atom_id res chain seq x y z
N MET A 1 -28.61 14.79 0.73
CA MET A 1 -28.99 13.42 0.37
C MET A 1 -27.70 12.69 0.06
N GLU A 2 -27.33 11.66 0.83
CA GLU A 2 -26.24 10.77 0.44
C GLU A 2 -26.65 10.11 -0.87
N ALA A 3 -25.95 10.37 -1.96
CA ALA A 3 -26.26 9.73 -3.24
C ALA A 3 -26.04 8.22 -3.05
N VAL A 4 -27.13 7.45 -3.13
CA VAL A 4 -27.06 5.98 -3.05
C VAL A 4 -26.18 5.50 -4.19
N GLN A 5 -25.09 4.80 -3.86
CA GLN A 5 -24.17 4.26 -4.86
C GLN A 5 -24.91 3.28 -5.77
N SER A 6 -24.72 3.42 -7.09
CA SER A 6 -25.25 2.45 -8.05
C SER A 6 -24.54 1.09 -7.89
N PRO A 7 -25.15 -0.03 -8.33
CA PRO A 7 -24.51 -1.33 -8.26
C PRO A 7 -23.11 -1.38 -8.92
N TRP A 8 -22.94 -0.67 -10.04
CA TRP A 8 -21.65 -0.54 -10.72
C TRP A 8 -20.61 0.21 -9.88
N GLN A 9 -21.00 1.34 -9.26
CA GLN A 9 -20.09 2.10 -8.40
C GLN A 9 -19.62 1.25 -7.21
N THR A 10 -20.56 0.52 -6.58
CA THR A 10 -20.24 -0.40 -5.48
C THR A 10 -19.26 -1.49 -5.92
N ALA A 11 -19.51 -2.12 -7.07
CA ALA A 11 -18.63 -3.16 -7.61
C ALA A 11 -17.22 -2.60 -7.92
N ALA A 12 -17.14 -1.46 -8.60
CA ALA A 12 -15.86 -0.83 -8.96
C ALA A 12 -15.03 -0.45 -7.71
N ILE A 13 -15.67 0.11 -6.68
CA ILE A 13 -15.00 0.47 -5.42
C ILE A 13 -14.50 -0.79 -4.70
N LEU A 14 -15.31 -1.85 -4.62
CA LEU A 14 -14.89 -3.10 -3.98
C LEU A 14 -13.73 -3.74 -4.73
N ILE A 15 -13.78 -3.81 -6.06
CA ILE A 15 -12.67 -4.36 -6.86
C ILE A 15 -11.39 -3.55 -6.62
N ALA A 16 -11.46 -2.22 -6.70
CA ALA A 16 -10.30 -1.37 -6.44
C ALA A 16 -9.73 -1.62 -5.03
N ARG A 17 -10.59 -1.64 -4.00
CA ARG A 17 -10.16 -1.89 -2.61
C ARG A 17 -9.51 -3.26 -2.43
N LEU A 18 -10.11 -4.30 -3.00
CA LEU A 18 -9.58 -5.67 -2.92
C LEU A 18 -8.24 -5.79 -3.65
N THR A 19 -8.09 -5.17 -4.82
CA THR A 19 -6.81 -5.16 -5.55
C THR A 19 -5.74 -4.43 -4.75
N LEU A 20 -6.03 -3.23 -4.23
CA LEU A 20 -5.08 -2.47 -3.41
C LEU A 20 -4.70 -3.24 -2.14
N ALA A 21 -5.67 -3.85 -1.46
CA ALA A 21 -5.42 -4.69 -0.29
C ALA A 21 -4.59 -5.93 -0.62
N ALA A 22 -4.85 -6.59 -1.75
CA ALA A 22 -4.09 -7.77 -2.16
C ALA A 22 -2.60 -7.46 -2.40
N MET A 23 -2.28 -6.28 -2.94
CA MET A 23 -0.88 -5.86 -3.13
C MET A 23 -0.15 -5.72 -1.79
N PHE A 24 -0.77 -5.09 -0.78
CA PHE A 24 -0.18 -5.02 0.56
C PHE A 24 -0.16 -6.37 1.27
N ALA A 25 -1.17 -7.22 1.06
CA ALA A 25 -1.22 -8.55 1.66
C ALA A 25 -0.09 -9.44 1.14
N MET A 26 0.21 -9.36 -0.16
CA MET A 26 1.35 -10.05 -0.77
C MET A 26 2.68 -9.53 -0.18
N GLY A 27 2.83 -8.21 -0.07
CA GLY A 27 4.00 -7.59 0.57
C GLY A 27 4.21 -8.07 2.01
N ALA A 28 3.15 -8.09 2.81
CA ALA A 28 3.19 -8.54 4.20
C ALA A 28 3.52 -10.04 4.28
N ALA A 29 2.89 -10.87 3.43
CA ALA A 29 3.12 -12.30 3.38
C ALA A 29 4.58 -12.63 3.10
N PHE A 30 5.21 -11.99 2.10
CA PHE A 30 6.63 -12.19 1.81
C PHE A 30 7.54 -11.82 2.99
N LYS A 31 7.20 -10.77 3.74
CA LYS A 31 7.96 -10.39 4.95
C LYS A 31 7.81 -11.42 6.06
N PHE A 32 6.61 -11.95 6.29
CA PHE A 32 6.40 -12.99 7.31
C PHE A 32 6.96 -14.35 6.92
N MET A 33 7.07 -14.65 5.62
CA MET A 33 7.71 -15.88 5.13
C MET A 33 9.22 -15.88 5.40
N ASP A 34 9.89 -14.73 5.20
CA ASP A 34 11.30 -14.58 5.54
C ASP A 34 11.64 -13.13 5.93
N MET A 35 11.59 -12.87 7.23
CA MET A 35 11.89 -11.55 7.78
C MET A 35 13.37 -11.18 7.66
N ASN A 36 14.27 -12.18 7.73
CA ASN A 36 15.71 -11.94 7.64
C ASN A 36 16.11 -11.58 6.21
N MET A 37 15.47 -12.19 5.20
CA MET A 37 15.66 -11.80 3.81
C MET A 37 15.22 -10.34 3.58
N THR A 38 14.08 -9.95 4.11
CA THR A 38 13.61 -8.55 4.06
C THR A 38 14.59 -7.60 4.73
N ALA A 39 15.07 -7.95 5.93
CA ALA A 39 16.10 -7.17 6.63
C ALA A 39 17.39 -7.05 5.79
N GLY A 40 17.78 -8.10 5.08
CA GLY A 40 18.91 -8.08 4.14
C GLY A 40 18.74 -7.03 3.04
N TYR A 41 17.55 -6.96 2.41
CA TYR A 41 17.25 -5.92 1.41
C TYR A 41 17.29 -4.50 2.02
N ILE A 42 16.75 -4.32 3.23
CA ILE A 42 16.78 -3.02 3.93
C ILE A 42 18.22 -2.60 4.26
N ALA A 43 19.05 -3.53 4.70
CA ALA A 43 20.47 -3.29 4.97
C ALA A 43 21.23 -2.92 3.68
N ALA A 44 20.94 -3.62 2.57
CA ALA A 44 21.54 -3.34 1.26
C ALA A 44 21.16 -1.95 0.73
N ALA A 45 19.97 -1.46 1.07
CA ALA A 45 19.54 -0.08 0.79
C ALA A 45 20.16 0.96 1.74
N GLY A 46 21.00 0.56 2.71
CA GLY A 46 21.77 1.45 3.58
C GLY A 46 21.02 1.96 4.81
N PHE A 47 19.84 1.42 5.13
CA PHE A 47 19.09 1.84 6.31
C PHE A 47 19.63 1.22 7.61
N PRO A 48 19.64 1.97 8.72
CA PRO A 48 20.01 1.43 10.03
C PRO A 48 18.90 0.53 10.59
N PHE A 49 19.26 -0.33 11.54
CA PHE A 49 18.31 -1.23 12.24
C PHE A 49 17.41 -2.05 11.29
N PRO A 50 17.98 -2.77 10.31
CA PRO A 50 17.22 -3.36 9.21
C PRO A 50 16.12 -4.33 9.65
N LEU A 51 16.39 -5.16 10.66
CA LEU A 51 15.39 -6.11 11.19
C LEU A 51 14.20 -5.39 11.85
N PHE A 52 14.47 -4.31 12.59
CA PHE A 52 13.41 -3.51 13.21
C PHE A 52 12.52 -2.87 12.13
N LEU A 53 13.13 -2.27 11.10
CA LEU A 53 12.39 -1.68 9.98
C LEU A 53 11.61 -2.72 9.18
N ALA A 54 12.12 -3.95 9.03
CA ALA A 54 11.39 -5.05 8.40
C ALA A 54 10.09 -5.37 9.15
N TRP A 55 10.15 -5.45 10.49
CA TRP A 55 8.97 -5.64 11.33
C TRP A 55 8.00 -4.45 11.25
N CYS A 56 8.50 -3.21 11.30
CA CYS A 56 7.66 -2.03 11.11
C CYS A 56 6.92 -2.07 9.77
N ALA A 57 7.61 -2.43 8.68
CA ALA A 57 7.03 -2.55 7.36
C ALA A 57 5.97 -3.66 7.30
N ALA A 58 6.23 -4.83 7.87
CA ALA A 58 5.27 -5.94 7.91
C ALA A 58 4.00 -5.59 8.71
N ILE A 59 4.17 -4.93 9.87
CA ILE A 59 3.04 -4.48 10.69
C ILE A 59 2.24 -3.41 9.95
N LEU A 60 2.91 -2.40 9.38
CA LEU A 60 2.25 -1.35 8.61
C LEU A 60 1.43 -1.95 7.46
N GLU A 61 2.03 -2.79 6.62
CA GLU A 61 1.34 -3.42 5.49
C GLU A 61 0.14 -4.25 5.95
N THR A 62 0.26 -4.99 7.06
CA THR A 62 -0.85 -5.75 7.64
C THR A 62 -2.00 -4.83 8.07
N LEU A 63 -1.69 -3.71 8.74
CA LEU A 63 -2.70 -2.73 9.14
C LEU A 63 -3.36 -2.07 7.93
N LEU A 64 -2.60 -1.78 6.86
CA LEU A 64 -3.14 -1.27 5.60
C LEU A 64 -4.10 -2.26 4.95
N VAL A 65 -3.77 -3.56 4.92
CA VAL A 65 -4.68 -4.61 4.44
C VAL A 65 -6.00 -4.56 5.22
N ILE A 66 -5.93 -4.57 6.54
CA ILE A 66 -7.12 -4.55 7.41
C ILE A 66 -7.96 -3.29 7.14
N ALA A 67 -7.33 -2.12 7.09
CA ALA A 67 -8.01 -0.85 6.83
C ALA A 67 -8.69 -0.81 5.44
N LEU A 68 -8.00 -1.28 4.40
CA LEU A 68 -8.54 -1.30 3.03
C LEU A 68 -9.69 -2.30 2.88
N LEU A 69 -9.61 -3.48 3.52
CA LEU A 69 -10.66 -4.50 3.48
C LEU A 69 -11.90 -4.11 4.29
N THR A 70 -11.71 -3.52 5.47
CA THR A 70 -12.81 -3.18 6.38
C THR A 70 -13.36 -1.77 6.18
N GLY A 71 -12.61 -0.89 5.52
CA GLY A 71 -12.94 0.52 5.40
C GLY A 71 -12.73 1.33 6.68
N ALA A 72 -12.17 0.73 7.74
CA ALA A 72 -11.84 1.44 8.98
C ALA A 72 -10.65 2.38 8.75
N PHE A 73 -10.76 3.64 9.20
CA PHE A 73 -9.71 4.65 9.01
C PHE A 73 -9.26 4.75 7.53
N PHE A 74 -10.18 4.52 6.58
CA PHE A 74 -9.83 4.27 5.18
C PHE A 74 -9.04 5.40 4.52
N THR A 75 -9.54 6.64 4.60
CA THR A 75 -8.86 7.79 4.00
C THR A 75 -7.46 8.02 4.59
N PRO A 76 -7.26 8.12 5.91
CA PRO A 76 -5.90 8.27 6.44
C PRO A 76 -5.01 7.06 6.14
N ALA A 77 -5.54 5.83 6.16
CA ALA A 77 -4.77 4.64 5.77
C ALA A 77 -4.34 4.68 4.30
N ALA A 78 -5.22 5.09 3.39
CA ALA A 78 -4.90 5.21 1.96
C ALA A 78 -3.86 6.31 1.70
N LEU A 79 -3.90 7.42 2.45
CA LEU A 79 -2.86 8.47 2.37
C LEU A 79 -1.50 7.96 2.88
N VAL A 80 -1.48 7.28 4.03
CA VAL A 80 -0.26 6.65 4.57
C VAL A 80 0.30 5.64 3.57
N ALA A 81 -0.57 4.80 2.99
CA ALA A 81 -0.21 3.83 1.98
C ALA A 81 0.42 4.49 0.74
N ALA A 82 -0.14 5.60 0.26
CA ALA A 82 0.39 6.32 -0.89
C ALA A 82 1.81 6.85 -0.61
N VAL A 83 2.02 7.47 0.56
CA VAL A 83 3.35 7.93 0.98
C VAL A 83 4.32 6.76 1.12
N TYR A 84 3.88 5.67 1.73
CA TYR A 84 4.68 4.47 1.93
C TYR A 84 5.13 3.84 0.60
N VAL A 85 4.22 3.68 -0.37
CA VAL A 85 4.54 3.14 -1.71
C VAL A 85 5.54 4.04 -2.45
N VAL A 86 5.36 5.36 -2.41
CA VAL A 86 6.34 6.28 -3.02
C VAL A 86 7.70 6.15 -2.33
N PHE A 87 7.72 6.12 -1.00
CA PHE A 87 8.94 5.89 -0.24
C PHE A 87 9.64 4.59 -0.65
N LEU A 88 8.94 3.47 -0.76
CA LEU A 88 9.50 2.20 -1.21
C LEU A 88 10.12 2.29 -2.61
N GLY A 89 9.43 2.96 -3.54
CA GLY A 89 9.93 3.19 -4.89
C GLY A 89 11.30 3.85 -4.87
N PHE A 90 11.44 4.97 -4.15
CA PHE A 90 12.73 5.65 -4.03
C PHE A 90 13.78 4.87 -3.24
N ALA A 91 13.38 4.23 -2.13
CA ALA A 91 14.30 3.55 -1.23
C ALA A 91 14.91 2.28 -1.84
N PHE A 92 14.17 1.55 -2.68
CA PHE A 92 14.59 0.24 -3.18
C PHE A 92 14.77 0.17 -4.69
N HIS A 93 14.16 1.09 -5.45
CA HIS A 93 14.19 1.10 -6.91
C HIS A 93 14.57 2.47 -7.50
N GLY A 94 14.99 3.42 -6.65
CA GLY A 94 15.20 4.81 -7.02
C GLY A 94 16.36 5.08 -7.99
N PRO A 95 16.70 6.36 -8.20
CA PRO A 95 17.69 6.73 -9.20
C PRO A 95 19.08 6.08 -9.10
N SER A 96 19.46 5.67 -7.90
CA SER A 96 20.68 4.92 -7.62
C SER A 96 20.66 3.46 -8.11
N HIS A 97 19.49 2.87 -8.37
CA HIS A 97 19.32 1.46 -8.73
C HIS A 97 18.98 1.27 -10.21
N TRP A 98 18.24 2.20 -10.80
CA TRP A 98 17.66 2.02 -12.13
C TRP A 98 18.54 2.47 -13.31
N ALA A 99 19.67 3.12 -13.06
CA ALA A 99 20.49 3.72 -14.12
C ALA A 99 21.22 2.59 -14.85
N GLY A 100 20.80 2.31 -16.09
CA GLY A 100 21.28 1.16 -16.85
C GLY A 100 20.65 -0.18 -16.44
N ASN A 101 19.62 -0.16 -15.59
CA ASN A 101 18.87 -1.35 -15.19
C ASN A 101 17.37 -1.16 -15.48
N GLN A 102 16.93 -1.66 -16.63
CA GLN A 102 15.56 -1.49 -17.11
C GLN A 102 14.50 -2.15 -16.20
N ALA A 103 14.86 -3.25 -15.51
CA ALA A 103 13.96 -3.92 -14.60
C ALA A 103 13.67 -3.05 -13.36
N GLU A 104 14.71 -2.47 -12.78
CA GLU A 104 14.61 -1.50 -11.69
C GLU A 104 13.87 -0.23 -12.12
N PHE A 105 14.10 0.23 -13.35
CA PHE A 105 13.33 1.35 -13.90
C PHE A 105 11.82 1.06 -13.92
N GLY A 106 11.44 -0.11 -14.45
CA GLY A 106 10.05 -0.57 -14.45
C GLY A 106 9.47 -0.68 -13.04
N ALA A 107 10.24 -1.26 -12.11
CA ALA A 107 9.84 -1.39 -10.71
C ALA A 107 9.56 -0.02 -10.09
N PHE A 108 10.48 0.94 -10.20
CA PHE A 108 10.27 2.30 -9.71
C PHE A 108 9.02 2.95 -10.31
N MET A 109 8.89 2.92 -11.64
CA MET A 109 7.77 3.55 -12.33
C MET A 109 6.42 2.94 -11.92
N SER A 110 6.38 1.66 -11.58
CA SER A 110 5.16 0.97 -11.14
C SER A 110 4.60 1.50 -9.81
N HIS A 111 5.42 2.15 -8.97
CA HIS A 111 4.98 2.68 -7.68
C HIS A 111 4.06 3.90 -7.83
N PHE A 112 4.22 4.73 -8.88
CA PHE A 112 3.40 5.95 -9.03
C PHE A 112 1.95 5.70 -9.42
N PRO A 113 1.62 4.82 -10.38
CA PRO A 113 0.23 4.45 -10.63
C PRO A 113 -0.43 3.82 -9.41
N PHE A 114 0.31 3.03 -8.62
CA PHE A 114 -0.21 2.45 -7.39
C PHE A 114 -0.49 3.53 -6.33
N ALA A 115 0.44 4.45 -6.10
CA ALA A 115 0.24 5.60 -5.23
C ALA A 115 -0.94 6.49 -5.70
N ALA A 116 -1.05 6.74 -7.00
CA ALA A 116 -2.19 7.48 -7.58
C ALA A 116 -3.52 6.77 -7.28
N GLY A 117 -3.59 5.45 -7.46
CA GLY A 117 -4.77 4.66 -7.11
C GLY A 117 -5.16 4.78 -5.63
N LEU A 118 -4.17 4.83 -4.73
CA LEU A 118 -4.39 5.05 -3.29
C LEU A 118 -4.88 6.46 -2.97
N LEU A 119 -4.37 7.50 -3.67
CA LEU A 119 -4.89 8.86 -3.55
C LEU A 119 -6.34 8.96 -4.06
N PHE A 120 -6.64 8.34 -5.21
CA PHE A 120 -8.01 8.24 -5.71
C PHE A 120 -8.92 7.55 -4.69
N ALA A 121 -8.46 6.45 -4.09
CA ALA A 121 -9.20 5.77 -3.03
C ALA A 121 -9.44 6.71 -1.83
N ALA A 122 -8.42 7.44 -1.38
CA ALA A 122 -8.53 8.37 -0.26
C ALA A 122 -9.63 9.45 -0.47
N VAL A 123 -9.75 9.98 -1.70
CA VAL A 123 -10.78 10.97 -2.06
C VAL A 123 -12.19 10.38 -2.11
N HIS A 124 -12.34 9.15 -2.61
CA HIS A 124 -13.67 8.54 -2.79
C HIS A 124 -14.19 7.80 -1.55
N GLY A 125 -13.30 7.46 -0.61
CA GLY A 125 -13.64 6.73 0.60
C GLY A 125 -13.95 5.24 0.35
N PRO A 126 -14.32 4.50 1.41
CA PRO A 126 -14.49 3.04 1.34
C PRO A 126 -15.79 2.60 0.65
N GLY A 127 -16.70 3.53 0.34
CA GLY A 127 -18.06 3.24 -0.14
C GLY A 127 -19.02 2.78 0.95
N SER A 128 -20.10 2.11 0.53
CA SER A 128 -21.22 1.70 1.40
C SER A 128 -21.15 0.25 1.91
N VAL A 129 -20.38 -0.62 1.24
CA VAL A 129 -20.28 -2.07 1.55
C VAL A 129 -18.93 -2.39 2.19
N LEU A 130 -18.93 -3.27 3.20
CA LEU A 130 -17.74 -3.61 3.99
C LEU A 130 -16.99 -2.35 4.43
N ALA A 131 -17.75 -1.39 4.97
CA ALA A 131 -17.27 -0.05 5.26
C ALA A 131 -17.59 0.28 6.72
N SER A 132 -16.61 0.08 7.59
CA SER A 132 -16.67 0.43 9.00
C SER A 132 -16.95 1.92 9.19
N LYS A 133 -17.62 2.26 10.32
CA LYS A 133 -17.83 3.64 10.76
C LYS A 133 -16.64 4.22 11.51
N LEU A 134 -15.65 3.40 11.87
CA LEU A 134 -14.45 3.84 12.59
C LEU A 134 -13.62 4.81 11.74
N GLY A 135 -13.29 5.98 12.31
CA GLY A 135 -12.51 7.01 11.63
C GLY A 135 -13.31 7.91 10.69
N ARG A 136 -14.64 7.81 10.67
CA ARG A 136 -15.53 8.82 10.06
C ARG A 136 -15.83 9.90 11.10
N GLY A 137 -15.23 11.07 10.95
CA GLY A 137 -15.56 12.29 11.72
C GLY A 137 -16.81 12.96 11.18
#